data_AF-A0A497KUW2-F1
#
_entry.id   AF-A0A497KUW2-F1
#
_cell.length_a   1.000
_cell.length_b   1.000
_cell.length_c   1.000
_cell.angle_alpha   90.00
_cell.angle_beta   90.00
_cell.angle_gamma   90.00
#
_symmetry.space_group_name_H-M   'P 1'
#
loop_
_entity.id
_entity.type
_entity.pdbx_description
1 polymer ?
#
loop_
_entity_poly.entity_id
_entity_poly.type
_entity_poly.pdbx_seq_one_letter_code
_entity_poly.pdbx_strand_id
1 'polypeptide(L)'
;MKWTALHHSLKTGDPRENTKIPENIRENVAKLSAILRIADALDIFRKRHVDGTTVSHHKNKILITVYGDYEEGCRAEIRRACRRAKLASQILGKPIKFAYGGWTPRKTLRI
;
A
#
# COMPACT_ATOMS: atom_id res chain seq x y z
N MET A 1 -1.05 24.65 13.67
CA MET A 1 -1.13 23.86 12.42
C MET A 1 -1.79 22.51 12.74
N LYS A 2 -3.09 22.34 12.46
CA LYS A 2 -3.85 21.09 12.70
C LYS A 2 -4.16 20.43 11.34
N TRP A 3 -3.17 19.82 10.71
CA TRP A 3 -3.34 19.04 9.48
C TRP A 3 -3.26 17.52 9.71
N THR A 4 -2.96 17.08 10.94
CA THR A 4 -2.63 15.68 11.24
C THR A 4 -3.80 14.82 11.74
N ALA A 5 -5.00 15.38 11.91
CA ALA A 5 -6.09 14.69 12.62
C ALA A 5 -7.35 14.40 11.78
N LEU A 6 -7.35 14.64 10.46
CA LEU A 6 -8.58 14.46 9.65
C LEU A 6 -8.87 13.01 9.21
N HIS A 7 -7.96 12.04 9.45
CA HIS A 7 -8.08 10.73 8.81
C HIS A 7 -7.99 9.51 9.72
N HIS A 8 -8.08 9.67 11.05
CA HIS A 8 -8.10 8.53 11.96
C HIS A 8 -9.51 8.10 12.43
N SER A 9 -10.55 8.91 12.23
CA SER A 9 -11.91 8.66 12.77
C SER A 9 -13.05 8.59 11.75
N LEU A 10 -12.80 8.84 10.46
CA LEU A 10 -13.81 8.57 9.43
C LEU A 10 -13.88 7.05 9.22
N LYS A 11 -15.10 6.50 9.25
CA LYS A 11 -15.39 5.10 8.85
C LYS A 11 -14.57 4.78 7.60
N THR A 12 -13.87 3.65 7.63
CA THR A 12 -13.24 3.06 6.45
C THR A 12 -14.22 3.08 5.28
N GLY A 13 -13.92 3.82 4.23
CA GLY A 13 -14.79 4.02 3.08
C GLY A 13 -14.01 4.49 1.86
N ASP A 14 -14.67 4.53 0.71
CA ASP A 14 -14.07 5.03 -0.53
C ASP A 14 -13.94 6.57 -0.46
N PRO A 15 -12.74 7.15 -0.61
CA PRO A 15 -12.57 8.60 -0.63
C PRO A 15 -13.40 9.31 -1.70
N ARG A 16 -13.83 8.59 -2.75
CA ARG A 16 -14.73 9.12 -3.80
C ARG A 16 -16.13 9.46 -3.30
N GLU A 17 -16.55 8.89 -2.17
CA GLU A 17 -17.84 9.16 -1.54
C GLU A 17 -17.77 10.35 -0.55
N ASN A 18 -16.58 10.90 -0.31
CA ASN A 18 -16.40 11.97 0.65
C ASN A 18 -16.67 13.35 0.01
N THR A 19 -17.85 13.89 0.29
CA THR A 19 -18.30 15.21 -0.17
C THR A 19 -17.45 16.39 0.36
N LYS A 20 -16.61 16.16 1.38
CA LYS A 20 -15.68 17.17 1.90
C LYS A 20 -14.42 17.33 1.04
N ILE A 21 -14.17 16.41 0.11
CA ILE A 21 -13.04 16.49 -0.82
C ILE A 21 -13.50 17.19 -2.11
N PRO A 22 -12.86 18.29 -2.52
CA PRO A 22 -13.18 18.97 -3.77
C PRO A 22 -13.18 18.02 -4.97
N GLU A 23 -14.21 18.12 -5.81
CA GLU A 23 -14.46 17.19 -6.93
C GLU A 23 -13.23 17.04 -7.85
N ASN A 24 -12.58 18.15 -8.15
CA ASN A 24 -11.43 18.22 -9.06
C ASN A 24 -10.19 17.45 -8.58
N ILE A 25 -10.07 17.18 -7.27
CA ILE A 25 -8.92 16.43 -6.71
C ILE A 25 -9.33 15.06 -6.15
N ARG A 26 -10.63 14.77 -6.07
CA ARG A 26 -11.17 13.62 -5.34
C ARG A 26 -10.60 12.29 -5.84
N GLU A 27 -10.51 12.13 -7.15
CA GLU A 27 -9.97 10.92 -7.77
C GLU A 27 -8.48 10.71 -7.44
N ASN A 28 -7.68 11.77 -7.46
CA ASN A 28 -6.27 11.68 -7.11
C ASN A 28 -6.07 11.37 -5.62
N VAL A 29 -6.89 11.96 -4.75
CA VAL A 29 -6.89 11.64 -3.32
C VAL A 29 -7.29 10.19 -3.07
N ALA A 30 -8.27 9.67 -3.82
CA ALA A 30 -8.67 8.26 -3.74
C ALA A 30 -7.52 7.32 -4.11
N LYS A 31 -6.84 7.60 -5.24
CA LYS A 31 -5.68 6.82 -5.69
C LYS A 31 -4.53 6.84 -4.68
N LEU A 32 -4.18 8.02 -4.17
CA LEU A 32 -3.10 8.18 -3.17
C LEU A 32 -3.46 7.47 -1.86
N SER A 33 -4.68 7.63 -1.37
CA SER A 33 -5.17 6.94 -0.17
C SER A 33 -5.13 5.41 -0.35
N ALA A 34 -5.51 4.91 -1.52
CA ALA A 34 -5.44 3.49 -1.83
C ALA A 34 -4.00 2.95 -1.78
N ILE A 35 -3.03 3.69 -2.32
CA ILE A 35 -1.60 3.34 -2.28
C ILE A 35 -1.09 3.37 -0.84
N LEU A 36 -1.39 4.42 -0.07
CA LEU A 36 -0.98 4.56 1.33
C LEU A 36 -1.49 3.41 2.19
N ARG A 37 -2.72 2.94 1.97
CA ARG A 37 -3.29 1.79 2.71
C ARG A 37 -2.58 0.47 2.40
N ILE A 38 -2.04 0.32 1.19
CA ILE A 38 -1.22 -0.85 0.85
C ILE A 38 0.14 -0.73 1.54
N ALA A 39 0.77 0.44 1.48
CA ALA A 39 2.07 0.69 2.12
C ALA A 39 1.99 0.49 3.64
N ASP A 40 0.98 1.04 4.29
CA ASP A 40 0.73 0.88 5.74
C ASP A 40 0.52 -0.60 6.11
N ALA A 41 -0.18 -1.37 5.27
CA ALA A 41 -0.36 -2.81 5.50
C ALA A 41 0.94 -3.63 5.36
N LEU A 42 1.94 -3.10 4.66
CA LEU A 42 3.27 -3.69 4.50
C LEU A 42 4.25 -3.28 5.61
N ASP A 43 3.92 -2.31 6.46
CA ASP A 43 4.81 -1.82 7.54
C ASP A 43 4.13 -1.83 8.94
N ILE A 44 2.96 -2.43 9.04
CA ILE A 44 2.09 -2.34 10.21
C ILE A 44 2.72 -2.85 11.52
N PHE A 45 3.60 -3.85 11.47
CA PHE A 45 4.22 -4.36 12.69
C PHE A 45 5.36 -3.47 13.18
N ARG A 46 5.82 -2.49 12.39
CA ARG A 46 6.98 -1.63 12.70
C ARG A 46 8.26 -2.42 13.05
N LYS A 47 8.28 -3.71 12.74
CA LYS A 47 9.36 -4.66 13.02
C LYS A 47 10.29 -4.86 11.83
N ARG A 48 10.15 -4.04 10.77
CA ARG A 48 10.94 -4.10 9.52
C ARG A 48 10.97 -5.52 8.91
N HIS A 49 9.81 -6.20 8.85
CA HIS A 49 9.74 -7.51 8.17
C HIS A 49 9.80 -7.37 6.65
N VAL A 50 9.33 -6.25 6.10
CA VAL A 50 9.57 -5.84 4.71
C VAL A 50 10.80 -4.95 4.65
N ASP A 51 11.82 -5.39 3.92
CA ASP A 51 13.06 -4.62 3.68
C ASP A 51 12.96 -3.75 2.42
N GLY A 52 12.11 -4.14 1.47
CA GLY A 52 11.97 -3.39 0.23
C GLY A 52 10.79 -3.84 -0.62
N THR A 53 10.42 -2.98 -1.57
CA THR A 53 9.39 -3.29 -2.58
C THR A 53 9.82 -2.79 -3.95
N THR A 54 9.40 -3.50 -5.00
CA THR A 54 9.45 -3.01 -6.38
C THR A 54 8.05 -3.04 -6.98
N VAL A 55 7.75 -2.08 -7.84
CA VAL A 55 6.45 -1.95 -8.49
C VAL A 55 6.65 -1.99 -10.00
N SER A 56 6.02 -2.97 -10.65
CA SER A 56 6.07 -3.17 -12.09
C SER A 56 4.70 -3.01 -12.71
N HIS A 57 4.61 -2.13 -13.70
CA HIS A 57 3.38 -1.90 -14.47
C HIS A 57 3.36 -2.83 -15.69
N HIS A 58 2.50 -3.83 -15.67
CA HIS A 58 2.26 -4.71 -16.82
C HIS A 58 0.98 -4.32 -17.54
N LYS A 59 0.74 -4.78 -18.77
CA LYS A 59 -0.48 -4.46 -19.52
C LYS A 59 -1.76 -4.71 -18.71
N ASN A 60 -1.86 -5.86 -18.03
CA ASN A 60 -3.09 -6.32 -17.38
C ASN A 60 -3.07 -6.26 -15.84
N LYS A 61 -1.96 -5.84 -15.22
CA LYS A 61 -1.82 -5.84 -13.76
C LYS A 61 -0.75 -4.86 -13.28
N ILE A 62 -0.84 -4.46 -12.03
CA ILE A 62 0.27 -3.89 -11.26
C ILE A 62 0.83 -5.04 -10.43
N LEU A 63 2.12 -5.31 -10.55
CA LEU A 63 2.82 -6.30 -9.75
C LEU A 63 3.64 -5.58 -8.69
N ILE A 64 3.37 -5.85 -7.41
CA ILE A 64 4.16 -5.40 -6.28
C ILE A 64 4.98 -6.59 -5.80
N THR A 65 6.30 -6.54 -6.00
CA THR A 65 7.20 -7.56 -5.45
C THR A 65 7.72 -7.07 -4.11
N VAL A 66 7.57 -7.90 -3.09
CA VAL A 66 7.94 -7.58 -1.71
C VAL A 66 9.13 -8.43 -1.29
N TYR A 67 10.12 -7.80 -0.69
CA TYR A 67 11.34 -8.44 -0.20
C TYR A 67 11.45 -8.27 1.31
N GLY A 68 11.96 -9.28 2.00
CA GLY A 68 12.15 -9.25 3.46
C GLY A 68 12.09 -10.64 4.08
N ASP A 69 11.92 -10.70 5.40
CA ASP A 69 11.85 -11.96 6.14
C ASP A 69 10.47 -12.62 6.02
N TYR A 70 10.39 -13.63 5.15
CA TYR A 70 9.13 -14.31 4.85
C TYR A 70 8.50 -15.02 6.05
N GLU A 71 9.32 -15.67 6.87
CA GLU A 71 8.86 -16.52 7.98
C GLU A 71 8.53 -15.67 9.22
N GLU A 72 9.31 -14.61 9.48
CA GLU A 72 9.11 -13.79 10.68
C GLU A 72 7.99 -12.76 10.56
N GLY A 73 7.49 -12.45 9.35
CA GLY A 73 6.34 -11.55 9.24
C GLY A 73 5.96 -11.04 7.85
N CYS A 74 6.87 -11.08 6.88
CA CYS A 74 6.62 -10.53 5.54
C CYS A 74 5.44 -11.25 4.85
N ARG A 75 5.28 -12.56 5.06
CA ARG A 75 4.10 -13.30 4.58
C ARG A 75 2.78 -12.75 5.12
N ALA A 76 2.74 -12.40 6.41
CA ALA A 76 1.53 -11.85 7.04
C ALA A 76 1.23 -10.42 6.57
N GLU A 77 2.26 -9.63 6.31
CA GLU A 77 2.16 -8.28 5.71
C GLU A 77 1.65 -8.34 4.27
N ILE A 78 2.22 -9.22 3.43
CA ILE A 78 1.73 -9.44 2.06
C ILE A 78 0.24 -9.84 2.07
N ARG A 79 -0.17 -10.79 2.93
CA ARG A 79 -1.59 -11.19 3.03
C ARG A 79 -2.50 -10.02 3.42
N ARG A 80 -2.05 -9.12 4.30
CA ARG A 80 -2.81 -7.93 4.69
C ARG A 80 -2.89 -6.93 3.54
N ALA A 81 -1.77 -6.66 2.88
CA ALA A 81 -1.69 -5.80 1.71
C ALA A 81 -2.61 -6.31 0.58
N CYS A 82 -2.66 -7.63 0.33
CA CYS A 82 -3.62 -8.24 -0.60
C CYS A 82 -5.08 -7.90 -0.27
N ARG A 83 -5.47 -7.88 1.01
CA ARG A 83 -6.84 -7.51 1.42
C ARG A 83 -7.13 -6.03 1.15
N ARG A 84 -6.16 -5.14 1.41
CA ARG A 84 -6.29 -3.69 1.15
C ARG A 84 -6.28 -3.38 -0.35
N ALA A 85 -5.56 -4.17 -1.15
CA ALA A 85 -5.44 -3.98 -2.57
C ALA A 85 -6.72 -4.25 -3.38
N LYS A 86 -7.75 -4.88 -2.80
CA LYS A 86 -9.04 -5.11 -3.47
C LYS A 86 -9.70 -3.79 -3.88
N LEU A 87 -9.87 -2.87 -2.92
CA LEU A 87 -10.43 -1.54 -3.18
C LEU A 87 -9.48 -0.72 -4.08
N ALA A 88 -8.17 -0.81 -3.85
CA ALA A 88 -7.19 -0.12 -4.67
C ALA A 88 -7.24 -0.57 -6.15
N SER A 89 -7.50 -1.85 -6.40
CA SER A 89 -7.64 -2.38 -7.77
C SER A 89 -8.86 -1.79 -8.48
N GLN A 90 -9.95 -1.55 -7.74
CA GLN A 90 -11.17 -0.91 -8.26
C GLN A 90 -10.92 0.58 -8.57
N ILE A 91 -10.26 1.30 -7.65
CA ILE A 91 -9.93 2.73 -7.82
C ILE A 91 -8.94 2.94 -8.97
N LEU A 92 -7.92 2.08 -9.10
CA LEU A 92 -6.90 2.20 -10.16
C LEU A 92 -7.35 1.60 -11.49
N GLY A 93 -8.52 0.96 -11.54
CA GLY A 93 -9.03 0.26 -12.73
C GLY A 93 -8.13 -0.89 -13.20
N LYS A 94 -7.31 -1.45 -12.31
CA LYS A 94 -6.28 -2.43 -12.68
C LYS A 94 -6.01 -3.42 -11.53
N PRO A 95 -5.97 -4.73 -11.80
CA PRO A 95 -5.64 -5.73 -10.79
C PRO A 95 -4.26 -5.49 -10.17
N ILE A 96 -4.17 -5.48 -8.84
CA ILE A 96 -2.91 -5.45 -8.10
C ILE A 96 -2.60 -6.85 -7.60
N LYS A 97 -1.42 -7.36 -7.91
CA LYS A 97 -0.92 -8.67 -7.43
C LYS A 97 0.36 -8.49 -6.64
N PHE A 98 0.58 -9.38 -5.69
CA PHE A 98 1.79 -9.43 -4.89
C PHE A 98 2.60 -10.67 -5.22
N ALA A 99 3.93 -10.53 -5.23
CA ALA A 99 4.87 -11.62 -5.30
C ALA A 99 5.91 -11.46 -4.17
N TYR A 100 6.41 -12.58 -3.67
CA TYR A 100 7.57 -12.56 -2.79
C TYR A 100 8.83 -12.61 -3.65
N GLY A 101 9.71 -11.62 -3.47
CA GLY A 101 10.94 -11.46 -4.25
C GLY A 101 12.16 -12.13 -3.63
N GLY A 102 12.02 -12.75 -2.46
CA GLY A 102 13.14 -13.30 -1.70
C GLY A 102 13.63 -12.37 -0.59
N TRP A 103 14.57 -12.88 0.19
CA TRP A 103 15.27 -12.10 1.19
C TRP A 103 16.35 -11.26 0.51
N THR A 104 16.37 -9.94 0.74
CA THR A 104 17.50 -9.10 0.33
C THR A 104 18.37 -8.86 1.56
N PRO A 105 19.61 -9.39 1.61
CA PRO A 105 20.57 -8.93 2.60
C PRO A 105 20.73 -7.42 2.39
N ARG A 106 20.56 -6.63 3.45
CA ARG A 106 20.82 -5.19 3.38
C ARG A 106 22.25 -4.99 2.90
N LYS A 107 22.43 -4.54 1.65
CA LYS A 107 23.63 -3.79 1.30
C LYS A 107 23.55 -2.53 2.15
N THR A 108 24.33 -2.50 3.22
CA THR A 108 24.55 -1.31 4.05
C THR A 108 25.11 -0.24 3.12
N LEU A 109 24.24 0.61 2.59
CA LEU A 109 24.65 1.92 2.08
C LEU A 109 25.06 2.72 3.32
N ARG A 110 26.35 2.56 3.69
CA ARG A 110 27.05 3.52 4.52
C ARG A 110 27.14 4.79 3.69
N ILE A 111 26.39 5.82 4.09
CA ILE A 111 26.63 7.21 3.73
C ILE A 111 27.55 7.77 4.81
#